data_AF-A0A7C5G5H5-F1
#
_entry.id   AF-A0A7C5G5H5-F1
#
_cell.length_a   1.000
_cell.length_b   1.000
_cell.length_c   1.000
_cell.angle_alpha   90.00
_cell.angle_beta   90.00
_cell.angle_gamma   90.00
#
_symmetry.space_group_name_H-M   'P 1'
#
loop_
_entity.id
_entity.type
_entity.pdbx_description
1 polymer ?
#
loop_
_entity_poly.entity_id
_entity_poly.type
_entity_poly.pdbx_seq_one_letter_code
_entity_poly.pdbx_strand_id
1 'polypeptide(L)' 'PVPAKVTAQGVNLSNQIKKIELREIREPKAVYYIGEVPITNGETIDFTITVQPQGGERRTVTFRQEFVTD' A
#
# COMPACT_ATOMS: atom_id res chain seq x y z
N PRO A 1 -17.21 -5.28 7.27
CA PRO A 1 -16.25 -4.71 6.29
C PRO A 1 -16.92 -4.44 4.94
N VAL A 2 -16.57 -3.34 4.27
CA VAL A 2 -17.05 -3.04 2.92
C VAL A 2 -15.92 -3.28 1.90
N PRO A 3 -16.19 -3.88 0.74
CA PRO A 3 -15.20 -3.97 -0.34
C PRO A 3 -14.76 -2.57 -0.79
N ALA A 4 -13.50 -2.46 -1.19
CA ALA A 4 -12.93 -1.23 -1.73
C ALA A 4 -12.02 -1.52 -2.92
N LYS A 5 -11.97 -0.59 -3.86
CA LYS A 5 -10.87 -0.54 -4.83
C LYS A 5 -9.70 0.12 -4.12
N VAL A 6 -8.64 -0.65 -3.87
CA VAL A 6 -7.42 -0.18 -3.22
C VAL A 6 -6.26 -0.25 -4.21
N THR A 7 -5.48 0.82 -4.28
CA THR A 7 -4.23 0.86 -5.06
C THR A 7 -3.11 1.41 -4.19
N ALA A 8 -1.91 0.87 -4.32
CA ALA A 8 -0.74 1.32 -3.58
C ALA A 8 0.47 1.47 -4.49
N GLN A 9 1.29 2.48 -4.19
CA GLN A 9 2.61 2.68 -4.78
C GLN A 9 3.55 3.25 -3.73
N GLY A 10 4.84 3.01 -3.91
CA GLY A 10 5.90 3.65 -3.13
C GLY A 10 6.86 4.41 -4.05
N VAL A 11 7.53 5.43 -3.52
CA VAL A 11 8.66 6.12 -4.17
C VAL A 11 9.81 6.17 -3.17
N ASN A 12 10.98 5.66 -3.54
CA ASN A 12 12.16 5.76 -2.67
C ASN A 12 12.90 7.09 -2.86
N LEU A 13 13.90 7.37 -2.03
CA LEU A 13 14.69 8.61 -2.09
C LEU A 13 15.49 8.78 -3.39
N SER A 14 15.68 7.70 -4.15
CA SER A 14 16.28 7.73 -5.49
C SER A 14 15.25 8.00 -6.61
N ASN A 15 14.03 8.39 -6.26
CA ASN A 15 12.88 8.58 -7.15
C ASN A 15 12.49 7.34 -7.96
N GLN A 16 12.85 6.13 -7.49
CA GLN A 16 12.37 4.89 -8.11
C GLN A 16 10.93 4.61 -7.66
N ILE A 17 10.05 4.39 -8.63
CA ILE A 17 8.67 3.98 -8.37
C ILE A 17 8.63 2.48 -8.08
N LYS A 18 8.01 2.13 -6.96
CA LYS A 18 7.73 0.76 -6.53
C LYS A 18 6.22 0.52 -6.67
N LYS A 19 5.80 -0.14 -7.75
CA LYS A 19 4.39 -0.53 -7.93
C LYS A 19 4.07 -1.66 -6.95
N ILE A 20 2.96 -1.54 -6.22
CA ILE A 20 2.54 -2.53 -5.22
C ILE A 20 1.25 -3.18 -5.71
N GLU A 21 1.35 -4.46 -6.09
CA GLU A 21 0.20 -5.23 -6.51
C GLU A 21 -0.51 -5.78 -5.28
N LEU A 22 -1.77 -5.37 -5.10
CA LEU A 22 -2.57 -5.74 -3.94
C LEU A 22 -3.46 -6.95 -4.26
N ARG A 23 -3.41 -7.96 -3.40
CA ARG A 23 -4.36 -9.07 -3.34
C ARG A 23 -5.39 -8.82 -2.26
N GLU A 24 -6.66 -8.97 -2.62
CA GLU A 24 -7.78 -8.94 -1.68
C GLU A 24 -7.94 -10.33 -1.04
N ILE A 25 -7.98 -10.38 0.28
CA ILE A 25 -8.21 -11.60 1.05
C ILE A 25 -9.45 -11.37 1.92
N ARG A 26 -10.40 -12.30 1.86
CA ARG A 26 -11.66 -12.22 2.59
C ARG A 26 -11.70 -13.27 3.69
N GLU A 27 -11.98 -12.81 4.90
CA GLU A 27 -12.24 -13.64 6.06
C GLU A 27 -13.67 -13.37 6.58
N PRO A 28 -14.26 -14.26 7.41
CA PRO A 28 -15.64 -14.10 7.88
C PRO A 28 -15.93 -12.75 8.56
N LYS A 29 -14.93 -12.10 9.15
CA LYS A 29 -15.07 -10.83 9.87
C LYS A 29 -14.17 -9.70 9.35
N ALA A 30 -13.35 -9.93 8.31
CA ALA A 30 -12.37 -8.97 7.82
C ALA A 30 -12.15 -9.05 6.31
N VAL A 31 -11.69 -7.95 5.72
CA VAL A 31 -11.18 -7.91 4.34
C VAL A 31 -9.82 -7.24 4.40
N TYR A 32 -8.80 -7.89 3.83
CA TYR A 32 -7.43 -7.40 3.78
C TYR A 32 -7.03 -7.10 2.34
N TYR A 33 -6.18 -6.08 2.18
CA TYR A 33 -5.51 -5.75 0.93
C TYR A 33 -4.01 -5.83 1.19
N ILE A 34 -3.39 -6.92 0.75
CA ILE A 34 -1.98 -7.20 1.04
C ILE A 34 -1.19 -7.09 -0.27
N GLY A 35 -0.07 -6.40 -0.24
CA GLY A 35 0.86 -6.34 -1.36
C GLY A 35 2.29 -6.54 -0.88
N GLU A 36 3.15 -6.91 -1.82
CA GLU A 36 4.57 -7.13 -1.59
C GLU A 36 5.36 -6.10 -2.37
N VAL A 37 6.46 -5.63 -1.78
CA VAL A 37 7.36 -4.67 -2.39
C VAL A 37 8.79 -5.06 -2.04
N PRO A 38 9.71 -5.14 -3.02
CA PRO A 38 11.11 -5.42 -2.73
C PRO A 38 11.71 -4.22 -1.99
N ILE A 39 12.36 -4.49 -0.86
CA ILE A 39 13.09 -3.50 -0.06
C ILE A 39 14.60 -3.78 -0.08
N THR A 40 15.40 -2.73 0.00
CA THR A 40 16.83 -2.83 0.31
C THR A 40 17.12 -2.31 1.72
N ASN A 41 18.22 -2.74 2.35
CA ASN A 41 18.60 -2.23 3.66
C ASN A 41 18.77 -0.71 3.64
N GLY A 42 18.23 -0.02 4.65
CA GLY A 42 18.24 1.44 4.76
C GLY A 42 17.33 2.14 3.74
N GLU A 43 16.43 1.42 3.07
CA GLU A 43 15.55 2.04 2.09
C GLU A 43 14.42 2.80 2.78
N THR A 44 14.31 4.11 2.48
CA THR A 44 13.16 4.92 2.86
C THR A 44 12.20 5.02 1.68
N ILE A 45 10.93 4.71 1.90
CA ILE A 45 9.87 4.72 0.89
C ILE A 45 8.72 5.63 1.34
N ASP A 46 8.34 6.55 0.46
CA ASP A 46 7.13 7.34 0.54
C ASP A 46 5.97 6.58 -0.11
N PHE A 47 5.06 6.07 0.70
CA PHE A 47 3.89 5.34 0.25
C PHE A 47 2.73 6.28 -0.07
N THR A 48 1.98 5.92 -1.11
CA THR A 48 0.69 6.51 -1.44
C THR A 48 -0.32 5.39 -1.63
N ILE A 49 -1.36 5.38 -0.80
CA ILE A 49 -2.46 4.42 -0.85
C ILE A 49 -3.73 5.18 -1.19
N THR A 50 -4.42 4.75 -2.24
CA THR A 50 -5.74 5.26 -2.58
C THR A 50 -6.78 4.19 -2.27
N VAL A 51 -7.80 4.57 -1.51
CA VAL A 51 -8.91 3.70 -1.10
C VAL A 51 -10.22 4.29 -1.62
N GLN A 52 -10.98 3.48 -2.33
CA GLN A 52 -12.32 3.81 -2.80
C GLN A 52 -13.30 2.73 -2.34
N PRO A 53 -13.99 2.93 -1.20
CA PRO A 53 -15.04 2.01 -0.76
C PRO A 53 -16.16 1.93 -1.78
N GLN A 54 -16.83 0.78 -1.87
CA GLN A 54 -18.02 0.64 -2.71
C GLN A 54 -19.10 1.62 -2.27
N GLY A 55 -19.52 2.52 -3.17
CA GLY A 55 -20.52 3.56 -2.90
C GLY A 55 -20.02 4.75 -2.05
N GLY A 56 -18.74 4.77 -1.66
CA GLY A 56 -18.14 5.87 -0.91
C GLY A 56 -17.39 6.88 -1.78
N GLU A 57 -16.66 7.80 -1.15
CA GLU A 57 -15.72 8.69 -1.83
C GLU A 57 -14.28 8.15 -1.80
N ARG A 58 -13.47 8.57 -2.78
CA ARG A 58 -12.05 8.27 -2.84
C ARG A 58 -11.30 9.01 -1.74
N ARG A 59 -10.43 8.30 -1.03
CA ARG A 59 -9.50 8.86 -0.04
C ARG A 59 -8.08 8.44 -0.38
N THR A 60 -7.13 9.31 -0.09
CA THR A 60 -5.71 9.04 -0.26
C THR A 60 -5.01 9.19 1.08
N VAL A 61 -4.14 8.23 1.40
CA VAL A 61 -3.28 8.24 2.57
C VAL A 61 -1.84 8.17 2.07
N THR A 62 -1.00 9.04 2.60
CA THR A 62 0.44 9.02 2.36
C THR A 62 1.18 8.88 3.68
N PHE A 63 2.26 8.11 3.66
CA PHE A 63 3.14 7.97 4.83
C PHE A 63 4.53 7.55 4.37
N ARG A 64 5.53 7.85 5.21
CA ARG A 64 6.93 7.48 5.00
C ARG A 64 7.32 6.35 5.94
N GLN A 65 8.08 5.38 5.44
CA GLN A 65 8.66 4.31 6.24
C GLN A 65 10.11 4.07 5.82
N GLU A 66 10.99 3.95 6.81
CA GLU A 66 12.36 3.45 6.65
C GLU A 66 12.39 1.94 6.93
N PHE A 67 13.06 1.18 6.07
CA PHE A 67 13.25 -0.25 6.21
C PHE A 67 14.71 -0.55 6.53
N VAL A 68 14.95 -1.15 7.69
CA VAL A 68 16.25 -1.66 8.13
C VAL A 68 16.17 -3.18 8.15
N THR A 69 17.14 -3.85 7.51
CA THR A 69 17.24 -5.31 7.46
C THR A 69 18.60 -5.72 8.01
N ASP A 70 18.59 -6.56 9.05
CA ASP A 70 19.79 -7.17 9.64
C ASP A 70 20.24 -8.43 8.88
#